data_AF-A0A6S6TT69-F1
#
_entry.id   AF-A0A6S6TT69-F1
#
_cell.length_a   1.000
_cell.length_b   1.000
_cell.length_c   1.000
_cell.angle_alpha   90.00
_cell.angle_beta   90.00
_cell.angle_gamma   90.00
#
_symmetry.space_group_name_H-M   'P 1'
#
loop_
_entity.id
_entity.type
_entity.pdbx_description
1 polymer ?
#
loop_
_entity_poly.entity_id
_entity_poly.type
_entity_poly.pdbx_seq_one_letter_code
_entity_poly.pdbx_strand_id
1 'polypeptide(L)'
;MKTYLLTPFVSLIFIACGGGSDETSSKTAMTSMINPSMKTLNMSVNNMGHTIEEKFNNYLIKVGTSVVLDDAQETSKSTIAVYGTINNLPTNALLKLNTNYLNSDIRVLVFENNQLVGQSALFTVSSTNPINFGEITIK
;
A
#
# COMPACT_ATOMS: atom_id res chain seq x y z
N MET A 1 -11.11 -48.07 -37.33
CA MET A 1 -10.97 -46.83 -36.55
C MET A 1 -10.86 -45.69 -37.56
N LYS A 2 -11.83 -44.78 -37.60
CA LYS A 2 -12.02 -43.80 -38.69
C LYS A 2 -11.07 -42.60 -38.53
N THR A 3 -10.35 -42.30 -39.60
CA THR A 3 -9.46 -41.15 -39.81
C THR A 3 -10.28 -39.88 -40.10
N TYR A 4 -9.90 -38.74 -39.52
CA TYR A 4 -10.40 -37.42 -39.94
C TYR A 4 -9.26 -36.41 -40.08
N LEU A 5 -9.24 -35.79 -41.26
CA LEU A 5 -8.34 -34.76 -41.78
C LEU A 5 -8.30 -33.50 -40.89
N LEU A 6 -7.10 -32.98 -40.64
CA LEU A 6 -6.89 -31.57 -40.29
C LEU A 6 -6.77 -30.74 -41.57
N THR A 7 -7.58 -29.69 -41.71
CA THR A 7 -7.43 -28.64 -42.73
C THR A 7 -6.73 -27.41 -42.14
N PRO A 8 -5.83 -26.74 -42.88
CA PRO A 8 -5.16 -25.52 -42.43
C PRO A 8 -5.99 -24.27 -42.74
N PHE A 9 -6.10 -23.34 -41.79
CA PHE A 9 -6.70 -22.02 -42.02
C PHE A 9 -5.63 -20.95 -42.28
N VAL A 10 -5.46 -20.67 -43.58
CA VAL A 10 -5.34 -19.37 -44.25
C VAL A 10 -4.80 -18.18 -43.44
N SER A 11 -3.61 -17.72 -43.85
CA SER A 11 -3.04 -16.39 -43.58
C SER A 11 -3.84 -15.28 -44.27
N LEU A 12 -4.07 -14.17 -43.56
CA LEU A 12 -4.41 -12.88 -44.19
C LEU A 12 -3.34 -11.84 -43.85
N ILE A 13 -2.66 -11.36 -44.88
CA ILE A 13 -1.77 -10.20 -44.87
C ILE A 13 -2.62 -8.97 -45.13
N PHE A 14 -2.58 -7.98 -44.24
CA PHE A 14 -2.99 -6.61 -44.56
C PHE A 14 -1.74 -5.73 -44.69
N ILE A 15 -1.43 -5.39 -45.94
CA ILE A 15 -0.59 -4.23 -46.28
C ILE A 15 -1.53 -3.02 -46.27
N ALA A 16 -1.29 -2.06 -45.39
CA ALA A 16 -1.82 -0.71 -45.53
C ALA A 16 -0.66 0.28 -45.51
N CYS A 17 -0.51 0.92 -46.67
CA CYS A 17 0.36 2.04 -46.98
C CYS A 17 -0.33 3.35 -46.56
N GLY A 18 0.45 4.32 -46.11
CA GLY A 18 0.04 5.69 -45.82
C GLY A 18 0.86 6.23 -44.65
N GLY A 19 1.82 7.14 -44.78
CA GLY A 19 1.99 8.20 -45.78
C GLY A 19 1.54 9.52 -45.17
N GLY A 20 2.51 10.32 -44.72
CA GLY A 20 2.39 11.77 -44.71
C GLY A 20 2.08 12.47 -43.38
N SER A 21 3.07 13.26 -42.97
CA SER A 21 2.93 14.68 -42.56
C SER A 21 2.75 15.01 -41.07
N ASP A 22 3.67 15.87 -40.63
CA ASP A 22 3.78 16.54 -39.35
C ASP A 22 2.47 17.13 -38.83
N GLU A 23 2.17 16.83 -37.57
CA GLU A 23 1.54 17.79 -36.67
C GLU A 23 2.28 17.78 -35.33
N THR A 24 3.03 18.86 -35.10
CA THR A 24 3.62 19.21 -33.80
C THR A 24 2.49 19.53 -32.84
N SER A 25 1.93 18.49 -32.22
CA SER A 25 1.00 18.64 -31.11
C SER A 25 1.82 18.81 -29.84
N SER A 26 2.04 20.07 -29.45
CA SER A 26 2.56 20.43 -28.12
C SER A 26 1.54 19.99 -27.07
N LYS A 27 1.60 18.70 -26.70
CA LYS A 27 1.11 18.25 -25.40
C LYS A 27 2.02 18.89 -24.38
N THR A 28 1.59 20.03 -23.85
CA THR A 28 1.92 20.41 -22.48
C THR A 28 1.41 19.28 -21.60
N ALA A 29 2.26 18.25 -21.43
CA ALA A 29 2.13 17.31 -20.36
C ALA A 29 2.13 18.18 -19.11
N MET A 30 0.96 18.31 -18.48
CA MET A 30 0.90 18.66 -17.09
C MET A 30 1.76 17.61 -16.41
N THR A 31 3.01 17.98 -16.12
CA THR A 31 3.89 17.28 -15.23
C THR A 31 3.13 17.22 -13.93
N SER A 32 2.43 16.10 -13.76
CA SER A 32 2.02 15.57 -12.48
C SER A 32 3.18 15.85 -11.55
N MET A 33 2.95 16.73 -10.57
CA MET A 33 3.86 16.89 -9.45
C MET A 33 3.82 15.56 -8.70
N ILE A 34 4.54 14.57 -9.22
CA ILE A 34 4.81 13.32 -8.53
C ILE A 34 5.64 13.76 -7.34
N ASN A 35 4.97 13.90 -6.21
CA ASN A 35 5.57 14.22 -4.92
C ASN A 35 6.72 13.22 -4.69
N PRO A 36 7.99 13.65 -4.80
CA PRO A 36 9.11 12.74 -4.87
C PRO A 36 9.48 12.32 -3.44
N SER A 37 8.84 11.27 -2.94
CA SER A 37 9.38 10.32 -1.94
C SER A 37 8.29 9.51 -1.24
N MET A 38 7.33 8.93 -1.97
CA MET A 38 6.64 7.77 -1.40
C MET A 38 7.61 6.59 -1.43
N LYS A 39 8.47 6.51 -0.40
CA LYS A 39 9.16 5.25 -0.06
C LYS A 39 8.08 4.17 -0.07
N THR A 40 8.20 3.19 -0.97
CA THR A 40 7.24 2.09 -1.03
C THR A 40 7.18 1.46 0.36
N LEU A 41 6.02 1.54 1.01
CA LEU A 41 5.82 0.97 2.33
C LEU A 41 5.32 -0.47 2.17
N ASN A 42 5.96 -1.38 2.91
CA ASN A 42 5.45 -2.72 3.15
C ASN A 42 4.38 -2.67 4.23
N MET A 43 3.53 -3.69 4.34
CA MET A 43 2.58 -3.78 5.45
C MET A 43 3.24 -4.43 6.65
N SER A 44 3.06 -3.83 7.82
CA SER A 44 3.60 -4.36 9.07
C SER A 44 2.73 -5.50 9.58
N VAL A 45 3.34 -6.41 10.34
CA VAL A 45 2.63 -7.52 10.99
C VAL A 45 2.49 -7.33 12.51
N ASN A 46 1.47 -7.95 13.09
CA ASN A 46 1.30 -8.07 14.53
C ASN A 46 2.20 -9.18 15.10
N ASN A 47 2.12 -9.45 16.40
CA ASN A 47 2.96 -10.46 17.05
C ASN A 47 2.67 -11.92 16.61
N MET A 48 1.61 -12.15 15.83
CA MET A 48 1.27 -13.45 15.26
C MET A 48 1.70 -13.58 13.79
N GLY A 49 2.38 -12.57 13.22
CA GLY A 49 2.76 -12.56 11.81
C GLY A 49 1.64 -12.17 10.85
N HIS A 50 0.48 -11.73 11.35
CA HIS A 50 -0.60 -11.27 10.48
C HIS A 50 -0.47 -9.77 10.20
N THR A 51 -0.73 -9.36 8.95
CA THR A 51 -0.82 -7.95 8.58
C THR A 51 -1.71 -7.18 9.55
N ILE A 52 -1.23 -6.03 10.02
CA ILE A 52 -2.01 -5.14 10.88
C ILE A 52 -3.02 -4.41 10.00
N GLU A 53 -4.24 -4.89 10.05
CA GLU A 53 -5.38 -4.36 9.31
C GLU A 53 -6.61 -4.42 10.21
N GLU A 54 -7.16 -3.25 10.58
CA GLU A 54 -8.28 -3.16 11.50
C GLU A 54 -9.38 -2.25 10.96
N LYS A 55 -10.63 -2.61 11.21
CA LYS A 55 -11.77 -1.76 10.86
C LYS A 55 -11.98 -0.69 11.92
N PHE A 56 -12.19 0.54 11.47
CA PHE A 56 -12.52 1.68 12.33
C PHE A 56 -13.60 2.52 11.66
N ASN A 57 -14.83 2.40 12.15
CA ASN A 57 -16.02 2.94 11.48
C ASN A 57 -16.10 2.43 10.03
N ASN A 58 -16.16 3.33 9.05
CA ASN A 58 -16.20 3.02 7.62
C ASN A 58 -14.81 2.86 6.99
N TYR A 59 -13.75 2.99 7.79
CA TYR A 59 -12.37 2.93 7.32
C TYR A 59 -11.70 1.59 7.62
N LEU A 60 -10.74 1.25 6.78
CA LEU A 60 -9.76 0.20 7.01
C LEU A 60 -8.43 0.86 7.34
N ILE A 61 -7.88 0.58 8.52
CA ILE A 61 -6.61 1.14 8.96
C ILE A 61 -5.53 0.07 8.83
N LYS A 62 -4.38 0.42 8.26
CA LYS A 62 -3.21 -0.43 8.18
C LYS A 62 -1.97 0.28 8.75
N VAL A 63 -0.98 -0.49 9.17
CA VAL A 63 0.33 0.07 9.56
C VAL A 63 1.35 -0.28 8.48
N GLY A 64 1.79 0.73 7.73
CA GLY A 64 2.90 0.61 6.79
C GLY A 64 4.26 0.71 7.50
N THR A 65 5.27 0.07 6.94
CA THR A 65 6.65 0.07 7.42
C THR A 65 7.61 0.13 6.24
N SER A 66 8.84 0.58 6.49
CA SER A 66 9.89 0.53 5.49
C SER A 66 10.76 -0.74 5.53
N VAL A 67 10.51 -1.63 6.48
CA VAL A 67 11.27 -2.87 6.70
C VAL A 67 10.34 -4.07 6.55
N VAL A 68 10.81 -5.10 5.85
CA VAL A 68 10.17 -6.43 5.86
C VAL A 68 10.90 -7.25 6.93
N LEU A 69 10.14 -7.88 7.83
CA LEU A 69 10.72 -8.82 8.79
C LEU A 69 10.98 -10.15 8.09
N ASP A 70 12.07 -10.83 8.45
CA ASP A 70 12.28 -12.20 8.02
C ASP A 70 11.25 -13.14 8.69
N ASP A 71 10.94 -14.29 8.10
CA ASP A 71 9.96 -15.27 8.61
C ASP A 71 10.17 -15.62 10.10
N ALA A 72 11.43 -15.72 10.55
CA ALA A 72 11.79 -16.02 11.93
C ALA A 72 11.43 -14.88 12.92
N GLN A 73 11.16 -13.68 12.42
CA GLN A 73 10.86 -12.46 13.17
C GLN A 73 9.40 -12.00 13.01
N GLU A 74 8.62 -12.57 12.09
CA GLU A 74 7.22 -12.17 11.91
C GLU A 74 6.35 -12.44 13.14
N THR A 75 6.76 -13.38 13.99
CA THR A 75 6.11 -13.63 15.28
C THR A 75 6.93 -13.10 16.45
N SER A 76 6.26 -12.69 17.52
CA SER A 76 6.92 -12.26 18.76
C SER A 76 6.04 -12.50 19.98
N LYS A 77 6.65 -12.40 21.16
CA LYS A 77 5.95 -12.57 22.45
C LYS A 77 5.32 -11.27 22.96
N SER A 78 5.41 -10.18 22.20
CA SER A 78 5.06 -8.84 22.70
C SER A 78 4.56 -7.96 21.57
N THR A 79 3.72 -6.99 21.93
CA THR A 79 3.19 -5.99 20.99
C THR A 79 3.44 -4.58 21.49
N ILE A 80 3.55 -3.67 20.55
CA ILE A 80 3.52 -2.23 20.78
C ILE A 80 2.15 -1.73 20.34
N ALA A 81 1.43 -1.11 21.27
CA ALA A 81 0.15 -0.49 20.94
C ALA A 81 0.37 0.76 20.08
N VAL A 82 -0.34 0.89 18.97
CA VAL A 82 -0.33 2.08 18.11
C VAL A 82 -1.73 2.70 18.14
N TYR A 83 -1.82 3.97 18.54
CA TYR A 83 -3.08 4.66 18.81
C TYR A 83 -3.04 6.13 18.37
N GLY A 84 -4.20 6.77 18.27
CA GLY A 84 -4.32 8.16 17.84
C GLY A 84 -5.79 8.50 17.59
N THR A 85 -6.04 9.52 16.77
CA THR A 85 -7.39 9.91 16.36
C THR A 85 -7.52 9.97 14.85
N ILE A 86 -8.70 9.63 14.35
CA ILE A 86 -9.07 9.80 12.94
C ILE A 86 -10.38 10.59 12.91
N ASN A 87 -10.40 11.75 12.25
CA ASN A 87 -11.51 12.70 12.28
C ASN A 87 -11.99 12.99 13.71
N ASN A 88 -11.06 13.26 14.63
CA ASN A 88 -11.30 13.48 16.06
C ASN A 88 -11.89 12.30 16.86
N LEU A 89 -12.01 11.11 16.26
CA LEU A 89 -12.46 9.90 16.96
C LEU A 89 -11.26 9.05 17.40
N PRO A 90 -11.19 8.61 18.67
CA PRO A 90 -10.06 7.84 19.17
C PRO A 90 -10.06 6.40 18.64
N THR A 91 -8.89 5.91 18.23
CA THR A 91 -8.71 4.52 17.79
C THR A 91 -8.50 3.54 18.93
N ASN A 92 -8.49 3.97 20.19
CA ASN A 92 -8.43 3.10 21.38
C ASN A 92 -7.35 1.99 21.33
N ALA A 93 -6.19 2.27 20.73
CA ALA A 93 -5.09 1.29 20.57
C ALA A 93 -5.48 -0.01 19.84
N LEU A 94 -6.35 0.09 18.84
CA LEU A 94 -6.75 -1.04 17.99
C LEU A 94 -5.56 -1.73 17.29
N LEU A 95 -4.51 -0.98 16.96
CA LEU A 95 -3.39 -1.47 16.17
C LEU A 95 -2.30 -2.03 17.08
N LYS A 96 -1.90 -3.28 16.85
CA LYS A 96 -0.89 -4.00 17.65
C LYS A 96 0.31 -4.36 16.79
N LEU A 97 1.40 -3.62 16.96
CA LEU A 97 2.64 -3.80 16.20
C LEU A 97 3.55 -4.85 16.83
N ASN A 98 4.16 -5.71 16.01
CA ASN A 98 5.21 -6.61 16.48
C ASN A 98 6.42 -5.83 17.04
N THR A 99 6.92 -6.19 18.23
CA THR A 99 8.11 -5.53 18.82
C THR A 99 9.39 -5.67 17.99
N ASN A 100 9.45 -6.60 17.04
CA ASN A 100 10.60 -6.76 16.15
C ASN A 100 10.77 -5.60 15.15
N TYR A 101 9.78 -4.70 15.07
CA TYR A 101 9.91 -3.43 14.35
C TYR A 101 10.66 -2.34 15.12
N LEU A 102 11.28 -2.63 16.27
CA LEU A 102 12.17 -1.68 16.94
C LEU A 102 13.25 -1.16 15.97
N ASN A 103 13.52 0.14 16.04
CA ASN A 103 14.41 0.90 15.16
C ASN A 103 13.96 0.94 13.68
N SER A 104 12.69 0.60 13.39
CA SER A 104 12.11 0.73 12.05
C SER A 104 11.19 1.94 11.97
N ASP A 105 11.02 2.47 10.75
CA ASP A 105 10.05 3.52 10.47
C ASP A 105 8.69 2.94 10.07
N ILE A 106 7.62 3.44 10.70
CA ILE A 106 6.23 3.08 10.45
C ILE A 106 5.36 4.29 10.10
N ARG A 107 4.21 4.03 9.48
CA ARG A 107 3.16 5.02 9.20
C ARG A 107 1.80 4.35 9.30
N VAL A 108 0.82 5.05 9.88
CA VAL A 108 -0.58 4.60 9.85
C VAL A 108 -1.23 5.10 8.56
N LEU A 109 -1.90 4.19 7.86
CA LEU A 109 -2.55 4.39 6.58
C LEU A 109 -4.04 4.13 6.73
N VAL A 110 -4.88 5.05 6.25
CA VAL A 110 -6.33 4.95 6.35
C VAL A 110 -6.93 4.83 4.96
N PHE A 111 -7.72 3.78 4.77
CA PHE A 111 -8.36 3.45 3.50
C PHE A 111 -9.88 3.51 3.61
N GLU A 112 -10.52 4.00 2.55
CA GLU A 112 -11.96 3.90 2.33
C GLU A 112 -12.16 3.27 0.94
N ASN A 113 -12.98 2.22 0.83
CA ASN A 113 -13.19 1.50 -0.44
C ASN A 113 -11.88 1.08 -1.14
N ASN A 114 -10.89 0.62 -0.38
CA ASN A 114 -9.53 0.25 -0.83
C ASN A 114 -8.70 1.41 -1.44
N GLN A 115 -9.15 2.66 -1.31
CA GLN A 115 -8.38 3.84 -1.69
C GLN A 115 -7.76 4.49 -0.46
N LEU A 116 -6.50 4.91 -0.54
CA LEU A 116 -5.83 5.63 0.53
C LEU A 116 -6.43 7.04 0.65
N VAL A 117 -7.08 7.33 1.78
CA VAL A 117 -7.77 8.60 2.04
C VAL A 117 -7.10 9.45 3.12
N GLY A 118 -6.20 8.85 3.90
CA GLY A 118 -5.44 9.56 4.93
C GLY A 118 -4.22 8.78 5.37
N GLN A 119 -3.25 9.48 5.95
CA GLN A 119 -2.06 8.86 6.54
C GLN A 119 -1.49 9.72 7.65
N SER A 120 -0.81 9.10 8.61
CA SER A 120 -0.06 9.82 9.65
C SER A 120 1.28 10.34 9.12
N ALA A 121 2.00 11.07 9.97
CA ALA A 121 3.45 11.27 9.81
C ALA A 121 4.21 9.93 9.85
N LEU A 122 5.48 9.94 9.44
CA LEU A 122 6.39 8.81 9.63
C LEU A 122 6.91 8.82 11.08
N PHE A 123 6.96 7.66 11.72
CA PHE A 123 7.47 7.50 13.09
C PHE A 123 8.54 6.43 13.15
N THR A 124 9.62 6.70 13.87
CA THR A 124 10.61 5.67 14.21
C THR A 124 10.22 4.99 15.51
N VAL A 125 10.15 3.66 15.52
CA VAL A 125 9.83 2.84 16.70
C VAL A 125 11.08 2.75 17.59
N SER A 126 11.25 3.69 18.53
CA SER A 126 12.45 3.79 19.36
C SER A 126 12.41 2.98 20.67
N SER A 127 11.24 2.49 21.07
CA SER A 127 11.05 1.74 22.32
C SER A 127 9.81 0.84 22.23
N THR A 128 9.57 0.04 23.27
CA THR A 128 8.35 -0.79 23.38
C THR A 128 7.16 -0.03 23.97
N ASN A 129 7.28 1.29 24.18
CA ASN A 129 6.18 2.11 24.68
C ASN A 129 5.10 2.29 23.60
N PRO A 130 3.82 2.46 23.99
CA PRO A 130 2.75 2.78 23.06
C PRO A 130 3.06 4.01 22.19
N ILE A 131 2.76 3.91 20.89
CA ILE A 131 3.01 4.96 19.90
C ILE A 131 1.72 5.72 19.62
N ASN A 132 1.76 7.03 19.83
CA ASN A 132 0.69 7.94 19.41
C ASN A 132 0.97 8.48 18.01
N PHE A 133 0.16 8.12 17.02
CA PHE A 133 0.31 8.61 15.65
C PHE A 133 -0.31 10.00 15.41
N GLY A 134 -0.92 10.61 16.44
CA GLY A 134 -1.56 11.92 16.36
C GLY A 134 -2.95 11.86 15.73
N GLU A 135 -3.35 12.98 15.12
CA GLU A 135 -4.62 13.10 14.39
C GLU A 135 -4.41 12.87 12.89
N ILE A 136 -5.30 12.09 12.28
CA ILE A 136 -5.46 12.00 10.83
C ILE A 136 -6.82 12.58 10.47
N THR A 137 -6.81 13.71 9.77
CA THR A 137 -8.03 14.31 9.21
C THR A 137 -8.19 13.87 7.76
N ILE A 138 -9.33 13.25 7.45
CA ILE A 138 -9.69 12.76 6.12
C ILE A 138 -10.69 13.75 5.51
N LYS A 139 -10.48 14.13 4.24
CA LYS A 139 -11.32 15.08 3.51
C LYS A 139 -12.34 14.38 2.63
#